data_AF-A0A2M8D998-F1
#
_entry.id   AF-A0A2M8D998-F1
#
_cell.length_a   1.000
_cell.length_b   1.000
_cell.length_c   1.000
_cell.angle_alpha   90.00
_cell.angle_beta   90.00
_cell.angle_gamma   90.00
#
_symmetry.space_group_name_H-M   'P 1'
#
loop_
_entity.id
_entity.type
_entity.pdbx_description
1 polymer ?
#
loop_
_entity_poly.entity_id
_entity_poly.type
_entity_poly.pdbx_seq_one_letter_code
_entity_poly.pdbx_strand_id
1 'polypeptide(L)'
;MGRTSHDAHPPLHHILLWTSYHLFGYSELTGRALSAILGVLGLIAIFMLGMTLWNKKTGLFALAVTSPLFFHVFYSQEVRSYSLLFLLTVLSWWAFVFLLRKPGLCRTLLYAGISSLLIYTHYFGIFVLVSQSVYMAVLLAWLQPQQEGKNEAKLTFSPYLLLMIWIAVTYGLPFILSIVKVPMLIPRVTIITVPAIVLLLAGPAARLRMRYLIPISIATCVFMATILVSRNHYYTYQWKENWRGAVQYVLKNDPSGEYPVVCNYPAYFRAYFWMLRKYPTVINAQFCDPRKDLSDIPVSGGFWFLDAHDMKGPLPGFQQFMGRYFEPAGFAHFKRASAVFFRFKSVLPPAPQTGKKAMESGRPLSRN
;
A
#
# COMPACT_ATOMS: atom_id res chain seq x y z
N MET A 1 10.58 19.71 6.62
CA MET A 1 9.38 18.94 7.02
C MET A 1 8.18 19.54 6.31
N GLY A 2 7.45 18.77 5.52
CA GLY A 2 6.27 19.28 4.79
C GLY A 2 6.17 18.70 3.38
N ARG A 3 5.66 17.47 3.28
CA ARG A 3 5.04 16.84 2.08
C ARG A 3 4.53 15.41 2.39
N THR A 4 4.00 15.18 3.59
CA THR A 4 3.19 13.99 3.90
C THR A 4 1.69 14.21 3.68
N SER A 5 1.27 15.43 3.29
CA SER A 5 -0.12 15.86 3.19
C SER A 5 -0.92 15.28 2.00
N HIS A 6 -0.31 14.44 1.16
CA HIS A 6 -1.00 13.78 0.04
C HIS A 6 -1.08 12.26 0.15
N ASP A 7 -0.43 11.64 1.15
CA ASP A 7 -0.61 10.22 1.40
C ASP A 7 -1.74 10.05 2.42
N ALA A 8 -2.96 9.79 1.92
CA ALA A 8 -4.16 9.57 2.72
C ALA A 8 -4.16 8.19 3.42
N HIS A 9 -3.01 7.78 3.94
CA HIS A 9 -2.80 6.49 4.58
C HIS A 9 -2.54 6.70 6.08
N PRO A 10 -3.36 6.12 6.97
CA PRO A 10 -3.14 6.19 8.41
C PRO A 10 -1.74 5.69 8.85
N PRO A 11 -1.19 6.25 9.95
CA PRO A 11 0.25 6.18 10.21
C PRO A 11 0.75 4.83 10.74
N LEU A 12 -0.10 3.94 11.25
CA LEU A 12 0.36 2.77 12.04
C LEU A 12 1.31 1.86 11.25
N HIS A 13 0.94 1.51 10.01
CA HIS A 13 1.78 0.66 9.18
C HIS A 13 3.13 1.32 8.86
N HIS A 14 3.14 2.64 8.61
CA HIS A 14 4.36 3.37 8.34
C HIS A 14 5.27 3.45 9.56
N ILE A 15 4.71 3.60 10.76
CA ILE A 15 5.47 3.55 12.01
C ILE A 15 6.12 2.18 12.19
N LEU A 16 5.35 1.09 12.03
CA LEU A 16 5.88 -0.28 12.13
C LEU A 16 6.98 -0.56 11.11
N LEU A 17 6.78 -0.13 9.86
CA LEU A 17 7.75 -0.28 8.79
C LEU A 17 9.02 0.53 9.06
N TRP A 18 8.87 1.77 9.50
CA TRP A 18 9.98 2.63 9.91
C TRP A 18 10.78 1.99 11.03
N THR A 19 10.12 1.51 12.10
CA THR A 19 10.79 0.83 13.20
C THR A 19 11.53 -0.42 12.72
N SER A 20 10.93 -1.23 11.85
CA SER A 20 11.57 -2.41 11.27
C SER A 20 12.84 -2.05 10.48
N TYR A 21 12.81 -0.99 9.67
CA TYR A 21 13.99 -0.53 8.94
C TYR A 21 15.10 0.02 9.85
N HIS A 22 14.76 0.63 10.99
CA HIS A 22 15.76 1.13 11.93
C HIS A 22 16.43 0.00 12.72
N LEU A 23 15.70 -1.07 13.02
CA LEU A 23 16.22 -2.22 13.76
C LEU A 23 17.03 -3.19 12.88
N PHE A 24 16.58 -3.43 11.65
CA PHE A 24 17.12 -4.49 10.78
C PHE A 24 17.76 -3.96 9.48
N GLY A 25 17.80 -2.64 9.28
CA GLY A 25 18.36 -2.00 8.11
C GLY A 25 17.44 -1.94 6.89
N TYR A 26 17.80 -1.05 5.97
CA TYR A 26 17.03 -0.68 4.78
C TYR A 26 17.22 -1.68 3.63
N SER A 27 16.35 -2.69 3.54
CA SER A 27 16.38 -3.69 2.47
C SER A 27 14.99 -4.11 2.01
N GLU A 28 14.86 -4.69 0.81
CA GLU A 28 13.59 -5.28 0.38
C GLU A 28 13.14 -6.42 1.29
N LEU A 29 14.10 -7.23 1.74
CA LEU A 29 13.84 -8.35 2.64
C LEU A 29 13.22 -7.86 3.95
N THR A 30 13.76 -6.81 4.57
CA THR A 30 13.25 -6.25 5.83
C THR A 30 11.78 -5.84 5.70
N GLY A 31 11.45 -5.08 4.65
CA GLY A 31 10.07 -4.63 4.42
C GLY A 31 9.11 -5.78 4.14
N ARG A 32 9.53 -6.77 3.34
CA ARG A 32 8.70 -7.93 3.00
C ARG A 32 8.54 -8.89 4.17
N ALA A 33 9.57 -9.05 5.00
CA ALA A 33 9.54 -9.90 6.19
C ALA A 33 8.50 -9.41 7.20
N LEU A 34 8.38 -8.09 7.41
CA LEU A 34 7.33 -7.52 8.24
C LEU A 34 5.93 -7.93 7.75
N SER A 35 5.64 -7.76 6.46
CA SER A 35 4.36 -8.16 5.86
C SER A 35 4.10 -9.67 5.96
N ALA A 36 5.15 -10.49 5.80
CA ALA A 36 5.06 -11.94 5.89
C ALA A 36 4.73 -12.40 7.31
N ILE A 37 5.40 -11.84 8.32
CA ILE A 37 5.13 -12.10 9.74
C ILE A 37 3.68 -11.73 10.07
N LEU A 38 3.24 -10.53 9.65
CA LEU A 38 1.85 -10.08 9.87
C LEU A 38 0.83 -10.98 9.16
N GLY A 39 1.15 -11.48 7.96
CA GLY A 39 0.34 -12.47 7.25
C GLY A 39 0.23 -13.80 8.01
N VAL A 40 1.34 -14.33 8.53
CA VAL A 40 1.34 -15.55 9.35
C VAL A 40 0.52 -15.36 10.63
N LEU A 41 0.68 -14.23 11.32
CA LEU A 41 -0.17 -13.88 12.46
C LEU A 41 -1.65 -13.79 12.06
N GLY A 42 -1.95 -13.31 10.84
CA GLY A 42 -3.29 -13.30 10.26
C GLY A 42 -3.90 -14.70 10.14
N LEU A 43 -3.11 -15.69 9.72
CA LEU A 43 -3.53 -17.09 9.67
C LEU A 43 -3.86 -17.64 11.07
N ILE A 44 -3.04 -17.31 12.06
CA ILE A 44 -3.32 -17.68 13.46
C ILE A 44 -4.62 -17.02 13.92
N ALA A 45 -4.82 -15.73 13.62
CA ALA A 45 -6.02 -15.01 13.98
C ALA A 45 -7.28 -15.61 13.36
N ILE A 46 -7.27 -16.00 12.08
CA ILE A 46 -8.46 -16.58 11.44
C ILE A 46 -8.79 -17.98 11.98
N PHE A 47 -7.76 -18.77 12.30
CA PHE A 47 -7.93 -20.02 13.03
C PHE A 47 -8.62 -19.79 14.39
N MET A 48 -8.13 -18.83 15.17
CA MET A 48 -8.71 -18.49 16.48
C MET A 48 -10.16 -18.01 16.36
N LEU A 49 -10.47 -17.16 15.39
CA LEU A 49 -11.83 -16.65 15.17
C LEU A 49 -12.77 -17.78 14.75
N GLY A 50 -12.38 -18.63 13.79
CA GLY A 50 -13.20 -19.77 13.37
C GLY A 50 -13.44 -20.79 14.49
N MET A 51 -12.42 -21.05 15.31
CA MET A 51 -12.54 -21.87 16.51
C MET A 51 -13.49 -21.26 17.53
N THR A 52 -13.43 -19.95 17.72
CA THR A 52 -14.29 -19.22 18.66
C THR A 52 -15.74 -19.23 18.18
N LEU A 53 -16.01 -18.98 16.91
CA LEU A 53 -17.36 -18.91 16.35
C LEU A 53 -18.08 -20.27 16.37
N TRP A 54 -17.37 -21.37 16.08
CA TRP A 54 -17.93 -22.72 16.09
C TRP A 54 -17.08 -23.70 16.89
N ASN A 55 -15.97 -24.17 16.33
CA ASN A 55 -15.07 -25.17 16.95
C ASN A 55 -13.74 -25.29 16.19
N LYS A 56 -12.81 -26.09 16.75
CA LYS A 56 -11.47 -26.33 16.19
C LYS A 56 -11.47 -26.78 14.73
N LYS A 57 -12.46 -27.57 14.29
CA LYS A 57 -12.54 -28.06 12.90
C LYS A 57 -12.78 -26.90 11.92
N THR A 58 -13.69 -25.99 12.27
CA THR A 58 -13.94 -24.77 11.49
C THR A 58 -12.71 -23.88 11.43
N GLY A 59 -12.01 -23.71 12.57
CA GLY A 59 -10.75 -22.96 12.61
C GLY A 59 -9.68 -23.55 11.69
N LEU A 60 -9.46 -24.87 11.75
CA LEU A 60 -8.50 -25.56 10.88
C LEU A 60 -8.86 -25.45 9.40
N PHE A 61 -10.14 -25.57 9.06
CA PHE A 61 -10.59 -25.44 7.68
C PHE A 61 -10.40 -24.01 7.16
N ALA A 62 -10.75 -23.00 7.96
CA ALA A 62 -10.54 -21.60 7.61
C ALA A 62 -9.04 -21.27 7.41
N LEU A 63 -8.17 -21.81 8.27
CA LEU A 63 -6.72 -21.72 8.11
C LEU A 63 -6.28 -22.34 6.78
N ALA A 64 -6.69 -23.59 6.51
CA ALA A 64 -6.30 -24.33 5.31
C ALA A 64 -6.74 -23.62 4.02
N VAL A 65 -7.95 -23.05 3.99
CA VAL A 65 -8.44 -22.26 2.85
C VAL A 65 -7.70 -20.94 2.70
N THR A 66 -7.35 -20.27 3.80
CA THR A 66 -6.69 -18.95 3.77
C THR A 66 -5.21 -19.05 3.39
N SER A 67 -4.50 -20.09 3.83
CA SER A 67 -3.06 -20.22 3.60
C SER A 67 -2.62 -20.18 2.12
N PRO A 68 -3.26 -20.89 1.17
CA PRO A 68 -2.94 -20.84 -0.25
C PRO A 68 -3.76 -19.77 -1.00
N LEU A 69 -4.58 -18.98 -0.31
CA LEU A 69 -5.42 -17.99 -0.98
C LEU A 69 -4.54 -16.92 -1.63
N PHE A 70 -4.66 -16.76 -2.95
CA PHE A 70 -3.86 -15.80 -3.73
C PHE A 70 -3.79 -14.42 -3.09
N PHE A 71 -4.93 -13.91 -2.65
CA PHE A 71 -5.03 -12.61 -2.00
C PHE A 71 -4.18 -12.49 -0.74
N HIS A 72 -4.23 -13.49 0.13
CA HIS A 72 -3.49 -13.49 1.39
C HIS A 72 -1.98 -13.63 1.15
N VAL A 73 -1.58 -14.57 0.29
CA VAL A 73 -0.18 -14.81 -0.08
C VAL A 73 0.43 -13.57 -0.76
N PHE A 74 -0.31 -12.97 -1.69
CA PHE A 74 0.15 -11.81 -2.44
C PHE A 74 0.45 -10.62 -1.52
N TYR A 75 -0.47 -10.28 -0.61
CA TYR A 75 -0.25 -9.15 0.30
C TYR A 75 0.78 -9.44 1.39
N SER A 76 0.96 -10.71 1.76
CA SER A 76 2.03 -11.12 2.67
C SER A 76 3.45 -10.89 2.11
N GLN A 77 3.59 -10.70 0.78
CA GLN A 77 4.88 -10.44 0.12
C GLN A 77 5.08 -8.97 -0.27
N GLU A 78 4.04 -8.14 -0.14
CA GLU A 78 4.06 -6.74 -0.53
C GLU A 78 4.31 -5.86 0.70
N VAL A 79 5.20 -4.87 0.57
CA VAL A 79 5.47 -3.88 1.63
C VAL A 79 4.35 -2.84 1.67
N ARG A 80 3.16 -3.26 2.14
CA ARG A 80 1.93 -2.47 2.22
C ARG A 80 1.09 -2.89 3.43
N SER A 81 0.17 -2.03 3.86
CA SER A 81 -0.64 -2.21 5.06
C SER A 81 -1.66 -3.35 5.03
N TYR A 82 -1.83 -4.05 3.91
CA TYR A 82 -2.93 -5.02 3.74
C TYR A 82 -2.81 -6.26 4.64
N SER A 83 -1.60 -6.78 4.88
CA SER A 83 -1.42 -7.90 5.84
C SER A 83 -1.77 -7.49 7.26
N LEU A 84 -1.37 -6.27 7.67
CA LEU A 84 -1.76 -5.70 8.96
C LEU A 84 -3.27 -5.48 9.05
N LEU A 85 -3.87 -4.98 7.96
CA LEU A 85 -5.30 -4.74 7.86
C LEU A 85 -6.10 -6.04 7.99
N PHE A 86 -5.67 -7.12 7.33
CA PHE A 86 -6.27 -8.45 7.47
C PHE A 86 -6.19 -8.93 8.91
N LEU A 87 -4.99 -8.91 9.52
CA LEU A 87 -4.76 -9.33 10.90
C LEU A 87 -5.66 -8.57 11.89
N LEU A 88 -5.63 -7.23 11.84
CA LEU A 88 -6.39 -6.39 12.77
C LEU A 88 -7.90 -6.48 12.55
N THR A 89 -8.36 -6.72 11.32
CA THR A 89 -9.77 -6.98 11.04
C THR A 89 -10.24 -8.25 11.75
N VAL A 90 -9.49 -9.34 11.60
CA VAL A 90 -9.83 -10.63 12.23
C VAL A 90 -9.74 -10.55 13.75
N LEU A 91 -8.69 -9.91 14.29
CA LEU A 91 -8.53 -9.69 15.72
C LEU A 91 -9.61 -8.78 16.30
N SER A 92 -10.06 -7.75 15.57
CA SER A 92 -11.15 -6.87 16.00
C SER A 92 -12.46 -7.67 16.15
N TRP A 93 -12.81 -8.51 15.17
CA TRP A 93 -13.95 -9.41 15.27
C TRP A 93 -13.80 -10.45 16.38
N TRP A 94 -12.61 -11.02 16.56
CA TRP A 94 -12.33 -11.97 17.63
C TRP A 94 -12.53 -11.32 19.02
N ALA A 95 -11.95 -10.14 19.24
CA ALA A 95 -12.10 -9.38 20.47
C ALA A 95 -13.55 -8.96 20.71
N PHE A 96 -14.27 -8.55 19.67
CA PHE A 96 -15.69 -8.22 19.73
C PHE A 96 -16.53 -9.43 20.16
N VAL A 97 -16.34 -10.60 19.56
CA VAL A 97 -17.03 -11.84 19.96
C VAL A 97 -16.68 -12.23 21.41
N PHE A 98 -15.42 -12.05 21.82
CA PHE A 98 -15.00 -12.29 23.20
C PHE A 98 -15.71 -11.36 24.19
N LEU A 99 -15.84 -10.07 23.84
CA LEU A 99 -16.55 -9.06 24.61
C LEU A 99 -18.04 -9.40 24.73
N LEU A 100 -18.70 -9.79 23.62
CA LEU A 100 -20.11 -10.17 23.62
C LEU A 100 -20.40 -11.38 24.51
N ARG A 101 -19.51 -12.37 24.54
CA ARG A 101 -19.71 -13.58 25.35
C ARG A 101 -19.61 -13.33 26.85
N LYS A 102 -18.70 -12.46 27.26
CA LYS A 102 -18.47 -12.12 28.67
C LYS A 102 -18.03 -10.65 28.77
N PRO A 103 -18.95 -9.70 28.94
CA PRO A 103 -18.60 -8.29 29.11
C PRO A 103 -17.62 -8.04 30.26
N GLY A 104 -16.76 -7.04 30.13
CA GLY A 104 -15.82 -6.66 31.20
C GLY A 104 -14.72 -5.71 30.71
N LEU A 105 -14.16 -4.92 31.64
CA LEU A 105 -13.23 -3.82 31.32
C LEU A 105 -12.04 -4.26 30.46
N CYS A 106 -11.34 -5.34 30.81
CA CYS A 106 -10.19 -5.80 30.05
C CYS A 106 -10.54 -6.17 28.59
N ARG A 107 -11.71 -6.79 28.35
CA ARG A 107 -12.16 -7.15 27.00
C ARG A 107 -12.62 -5.93 26.22
N THR A 108 -13.25 -4.95 26.89
CA THR A 108 -13.60 -3.67 26.29
C THR A 108 -12.35 -2.91 25.85
N LEU A 109 -11.33 -2.82 26.72
CA LEU A 109 -10.06 -2.18 26.40
C LEU A 109 -9.32 -2.90 25.27
N LEU A 110 -9.32 -4.24 25.27
CA LEU A 110 -8.74 -5.05 24.19
C LEU A 110 -9.44 -4.78 22.85
N TYR A 111 -10.77 -4.82 22.83
CA TYR A 111 -11.56 -4.53 21.62
C TYR A 111 -11.35 -3.10 21.13
N ALA A 112 -11.41 -2.11 22.02
CA ALA A 112 -11.20 -0.70 21.69
C ALA A 112 -9.78 -0.45 21.17
N GLY A 113 -8.76 -1.04 21.80
CA GLY A 113 -7.37 -0.95 21.38
C GLY A 113 -7.16 -1.51 19.97
N ILE A 114 -7.58 -2.75 19.72
CA ILE A 114 -7.44 -3.39 18.39
C ILE A 114 -8.22 -2.61 17.31
N SER A 115 -9.45 -2.19 17.62
CA SER A 115 -10.29 -1.45 16.67
C SER A 115 -9.74 -0.06 16.37
N SER A 116 -9.09 0.58 17.34
CA SER A 116 -8.35 1.83 17.12
C SER A 116 -7.18 1.59 16.18
N LEU A 117 -6.33 0.59 16.46
CA LEU A 117 -5.20 0.22 15.60
C LEU A 117 -5.64 -0.10 14.16
N LEU A 118 -6.80 -0.74 13.99
CA LEU A 118 -7.39 -1.03 12.70
C LEU A 118 -7.68 0.24 11.89
N ILE A 119 -8.32 1.24 12.50
CA ILE A 119 -8.60 2.53 11.86
C ILE A 119 -7.30 3.30 11.57
N TYR A 120 -6.34 3.25 12.50
CA TYR A 120 -5.00 3.82 12.33
C TYR A 120 -4.14 3.07 11.30
N THR A 121 -4.60 1.94 10.76
CA THR A 121 -3.96 1.22 9.66
C THR A 121 -4.55 1.61 8.31
N HIS A 122 -5.88 1.66 8.22
CA HIS A 122 -6.59 1.94 6.99
C HIS A 122 -8.00 2.45 7.28
N TYR A 123 -8.43 3.49 6.57
CA TYR A 123 -9.74 4.12 6.78
C TYR A 123 -10.92 3.16 6.54
N PHE A 124 -10.78 2.17 5.65
CA PHE A 124 -11.79 1.10 5.48
C PHE A 124 -12.00 0.23 6.72
N GLY A 125 -11.11 0.29 7.72
CA GLY A 125 -11.36 -0.28 9.05
C GLY A 125 -12.68 0.21 9.65
N ILE A 126 -13.16 1.41 9.28
CA ILE A 126 -14.45 1.92 9.73
C ILE A 126 -15.62 1.02 9.31
N PHE A 127 -15.59 0.41 8.12
CA PHE A 127 -16.65 -0.49 7.68
C PHE A 127 -16.73 -1.75 8.54
N VAL A 128 -15.59 -2.20 9.08
CA VAL A 128 -15.54 -3.30 10.05
C VAL A 128 -16.25 -2.90 11.34
N LEU A 129 -15.97 -1.72 11.89
CA LEU A 129 -16.64 -1.25 13.10
C LEU A 129 -18.14 -1.02 12.86
N VAL A 130 -18.53 -0.41 11.72
CA VAL A 130 -19.94 -0.25 11.34
C VAL A 130 -20.63 -1.62 11.29
N SER A 131 -20.00 -2.65 10.74
CA SER A 131 -20.58 -3.98 10.70
C SER A 131 -20.77 -4.62 12.09
N GLN A 132 -19.85 -4.37 13.02
CA GLN A 132 -19.97 -4.79 14.42
C GLN A 132 -21.09 -4.02 15.14
N SER A 133 -21.20 -2.71 14.91
CA SER A 133 -22.27 -1.87 15.45
C SER A 133 -23.64 -2.29 14.91
N VAL A 134 -23.75 -2.59 13.62
CA VAL A 134 -24.99 -3.11 13.01
C VAL A 134 -25.37 -4.46 13.62
N TYR A 135 -24.41 -5.39 13.76
CA TYR A 135 -24.69 -6.67 14.42
C TYR A 135 -25.14 -6.48 15.88
N MET A 136 -24.50 -5.58 16.62
CA MET A 136 -24.90 -5.25 18.00
C MET A 136 -26.31 -4.64 18.06
N ALA A 137 -26.61 -3.67 17.19
CA ALA A 137 -27.93 -3.04 17.11
C ALA A 137 -29.02 -4.06 16.77
N VAL A 138 -28.74 -4.97 15.83
CA VAL A 138 -29.62 -6.08 15.50
C VAL A 138 -29.85 -6.91 16.75
N LEU A 139 -28.80 -7.43 17.42
CA LEU A 139 -28.94 -8.20 18.67
C LEU A 139 -29.76 -7.48 19.75
N LEU A 140 -29.56 -6.17 19.94
CA LEU A 140 -30.32 -5.37 20.91
C LEU A 140 -31.79 -5.18 20.49
N ALA A 141 -32.09 -5.06 19.20
CA ALA A 141 -33.47 -4.99 18.71
C ALA A 141 -34.23 -6.30 18.95
N TRP A 142 -33.56 -7.45 18.82
CA TRP A 142 -34.12 -8.77 19.18
C TRP A 142 -34.31 -8.96 20.69
N LEU A 143 -33.72 -8.09 21.53
CA LEU A 143 -33.88 -8.09 22.99
C LEU A 143 -35.02 -7.21 23.48
N GLN A 144 -35.62 -6.37 22.63
CA GLN A 144 -36.77 -5.58 23.06
C GLN A 144 -37.88 -6.50 23.56
N PRO A 145 -38.53 -6.19 24.69
CA PRO A 145 -39.50 -7.07 25.32
C PRO A 145 -40.64 -7.34 24.32
N GLN A 146 -40.63 -8.54 23.75
CA GLN A 146 -41.74 -9.04 22.96
C GLN A 146 -42.91 -9.14 23.93
N GLN A 147 -43.94 -8.32 23.71
CA GLN A 147 -45.06 -8.15 24.62
C GLN A 147 -45.63 -9.50 25.09
N GLU A 148 -46.00 -9.50 26.37
CA GLU A 148 -46.51 -10.60 27.19
C GLU A 148 -47.30 -11.65 26.39
N GLY A 149 -46.69 -12.83 26.18
CA GLY A 149 -47.41 -13.97 25.62
C GLY A 149 -46.53 -14.96 24.89
N LYS A 150 -45.79 -15.78 25.64
CA LYS A 150 -45.17 -17.04 25.19
C LYS A 150 -44.05 -16.91 24.13
N ASN A 151 -42.88 -16.46 24.56
CA ASN A 151 -41.60 -17.14 24.32
C ASN A 151 -40.49 -16.26 24.93
N GLU A 152 -39.72 -16.81 25.87
CA GLU A 152 -38.47 -16.19 26.29
C GLU A 152 -37.55 -16.11 25.06
N ALA A 153 -37.41 -14.93 24.45
CA ALA A 153 -36.47 -14.71 23.37
C ALA A 153 -35.05 -14.85 23.93
N LYS A 154 -34.51 -16.07 23.92
CA LYS A 154 -33.10 -16.32 24.24
C LYS A 154 -32.26 -15.57 23.22
N LEU A 155 -31.42 -14.64 23.70
CA LEU A 155 -30.39 -13.96 22.91
C LEU A 155 -29.51 -15.01 22.24
N THR A 156 -29.82 -15.35 20.99
CA THR A 156 -29.12 -16.43 20.30
C THR A 156 -28.07 -15.81 19.41
N PHE A 157 -26.83 -15.75 19.91
CA PHE A 157 -25.67 -15.39 19.11
C PHE A 157 -25.63 -16.25 17.83
N SER A 158 -25.74 -15.62 16.67
CA SER A 158 -25.74 -16.32 15.37
C SER A 158 -24.47 -15.97 14.59
N PRO A 159 -23.49 -16.89 14.52
CA PRO A 159 -22.29 -16.69 13.72
C PRO A 159 -22.59 -16.43 12.24
N TYR A 160 -23.62 -17.06 11.67
CA TYR A 160 -23.98 -16.85 10.26
C TYR A 160 -24.50 -15.43 10.01
N LEU A 161 -25.37 -14.93 10.89
CA LEU A 161 -25.87 -13.56 10.79
C LEU A 161 -24.74 -12.54 10.91
N LEU A 162 -23.81 -12.77 11.83
CA LEU A 162 -22.61 -11.97 11.99
C LEU A 162 -21.82 -11.88 10.67
N LEU A 163 -21.52 -13.02 10.05
CA LEU A 163 -20.76 -13.07 8.80
C LEU A 163 -21.51 -12.43 7.63
N MET A 164 -22.83 -12.63 7.55
CA MET A 164 -23.66 -11.99 6.51
C MET A 164 -23.67 -10.47 6.64
N ILE A 165 -23.83 -9.93 7.85
CA ILE A 165 -23.76 -8.48 8.12
C ILE A 165 -22.35 -7.95 7.80
N TRP A 166 -21.31 -8.68 8.19
CA TRP A 166 -19.93 -8.32 7.87
C TRP A 166 -19.73 -8.18 6.36
N ILE A 167 -20.14 -9.18 5.57
CA ILE A 167 -20.02 -9.13 4.10
C ILE A 167 -20.87 -7.99 3.51
N ALA A 168 -22.13 -7.86 3.93
CA ALA A 168 -23.05 -6.85 3.42
C ALA A 168 -22.52 -5.42 3.65
N VAL A 169 -21.97 -5.14 4.83
CA VAL A 169 -21.44 -3.81 5.17
C VAL A 169 -20.06 -3.57 4.57
N THR A 170 -19.15 -4.55 4.58
CA THR A 170 -17.78 -4.31 4.10
C THR A 170 -17.61 -4.41 2.59
N TYR A 171 -18.53 -5.07 1.89
CA TYR A 171 -18.52 -5.17 0.43
C TYR A 171 -19.71 -4.45 -0.21
N GLY A 172 -20.93 -4.71 0.27
CA GLY A 172 -22.15 -4.13 -0.29
C GLY A 172 -22.24 -2.61 -0.15
N LEU A 173 -21.91 -2.05 1.02
CA LEU A 173 -21.93 -0.60 1.20
C LEU A 173 -20.88 0.12 0.34
N PRO A 174 -19.59 -0.27 0.31
CA PRO A 174 -18.62 0.29 -0.64
C PRO A 174 -19.01 0.07 -2.11
N PHE A 175 -19.65 -1.06 -2.46
CA PHE A 175 -20.15 -1.30 -3.82
C PHE A 175 -21.19 -0.25 -4.23
N ILE A 176 -22.19 -0.01 -3.37
CA ILE A 176 -23.22 1.00 -3.61
C ILE A 176 -22.59 2.40 -3.69
N LEU A 177 -21.73 2.76 -2.74
CA LEU A 177 -21.03 4.06 -2.77
C LEU A 177 -20.14 4.21 -4.01
N SER A 178 -19.58 3.11 -4.50
CA SER A 178 -18.76 3.06 -5.71
C SER A 178 -19.54 3.40 -6.97
N ILE A 179 -20.83 3.04 -7.02
CA ILE A 179 -21.73 3.38 -8.13
C ILE A 179 -22.17 4.84 -8.04
N VAL A 180 -22.42 5.33 -6.82
CA VAL A 180 -23.09 6.63 -6.62
C VAL A 180 -22.14 7.83 -6.64
N LYS A 181 -20.92 7.72 -6.07
CA LYS A 181 -20.06 8.91 -5.85
C LYS A 181 -18.66 8.80 -6.42
N VAL A 182 -17.92 7.76 -6.02
CA VAL A 182 -16.48 7.65 -6.31
C VAL A 182 -16.16 6.18 -6.44
N PRO A 183 -15.42 5.70 -7.46
CA PRO A 183 -15.01 4.31 -7.57
C PRO A 183 -14.20 3.87 -6.34
N MET A 184 -14.86 3.24 -5.37
CA MET A 184 -14.27 2.85 -4.08
C MET A 184 -13.80 1.40 -4.09
N LEU A 185 -14.40 0.56 -4.93
CA LEU A 185 -14.05 -0.85 -5.01
C LEU A 185 -12.77 -1.07 -5.81
N ILE A 186 -11.68 -1.19 -5.07
CA ILE A 186 -10.42 -1.66 -5.60
C ILE A 186 -10.14 -3.03 -4.96
N PRO A 187 -9.68 -4.04 -5.73
CA PRO A 187 -9.50 -5.40 -5.21
C PRO A 187 -8.69 -5.45 -3.91
N ARG A 188 -7.71 -4.56 -3.74
CA ARG A 188 -6.88 -4.47 -2.53
C ARG A 188 -7.65 -4.21 -1.24
N VAL A 189 -8.77 -3.50 -1.31
CA VAL A 189 -9.48 -3.06 -0.10
C VAL A 189 -10.53 -4.06 0.35
N THR A 190 -10.98 -4.95 -0.54
CA THR A 190 -11.91 -6.04 -0.19
C THR A 190 -11.26 -7.11 0.70
N ILE A 191 -9.98 -6.96 1.04
CA ILE A 191 -9.26 -7.85 1.97
C ILE A 191 -9.92 -7.93 3.35
N ILE A 192 -10.61 -6.87 3.79
CA ILE A 192 -11.37 -6.87 5.05
C ILE A 192 -12.62 -7.77 5.02
N THR A 193 -13.11 -8.13 3.83
CA THR A 193 -14.27 -9.00 3.63
C THR A 193 -13.87 -10.47 3.48
N VAL A 194 -12.66 -10.74 2.98
CA VAL A 194 -12.15 -12.09 2.72
C VAL A 194 -12.30 -13.04 3.92
N PRO A 195 -11.92 -12.67 5.17
CA PRO A 195 -12.08 -13.57 6.30
C PRO A 195 -13.54 -13.98 6.53
N ALA A 196 -14.49 -13.07 6.31
CA ALA A 196 -15.91 -13.34 6.49
C ALA A 196 -16.41 -14.41 5.50
N ILE A 197 -16.00 -14.29 4.23
CA ILE A 197 -16.32 -15.25 3.17
C ILE A 197 -15.72 -16.63 3.50
N VAL A 198 -14.43 -16.66 3.87
CA VAL A 198 -13.76 -17.91 4.24
C VAL A 198 -14.44 -18.58 5.44
N LEU A 199 -14.77 -17.82 6.48
CA LEU A 199 -15.46 -18.35 7.66
C LEU A 199 -16.89 -18.81 7.36
N LEU A 200 -17.58 -18.15 6.44
CA LEU A 200 -18.93 -18.54 6.03
C LEU A 200 -18.90 -19.91 5.34
N LEU A 201 -17.92 -20.11 4.45
CA LEU A 201 -17.66 -21.40 3.79
C LEU A 201 -17.13 -22.47 4.76
N ALA A 202 -16.41 -22.06 5.82
CA ALA A 202 -15.88 -22.97 6.84
C ALA A 202 -16.92 -23.38 7.88
N GLY A 203 -18.01 -22.63 8.06
CA GLY A 203 -19.07 -22.94 9.04
C GLY A 203 -19.60 -24.38 8.95
N PRO A 204 -19.97 -24.88 7.76
CA PRO A 204 -20.39 -26.28 7.57
C PRO A 204 -19.37 -27.33 8.05
N ALA A 205 -18.06 -27.02 8.06
CA ALA A 205 -17.02 -27.93 8.54
C ALA A 205 -17.21 -28.32 10.02
N ALA A 206 -17.93 -27.49 10.80
CA ALA A 206 -18.28 -27.80 12.18
C ALA A 206 -19.04 -29.14 12.31
N ARG A 207 -19.86 -29.50 11.31
CA ARG A 207 -20.74 -30.68 11.32
C ARG A 207 -20.11 -31.91 10.64
N LEU A 208 -19.06 -31.73 9.85
CA LEU A 208 -18.41 -32.81 9.11
C LEU A 208 -17.45 -33.62 10.00
N ARG A 209 -17.25 -34.91 9.66
CA ARG A 209 -16.25 -35.77 10.29
C ARG A 209 -14.86 -35.47 9.73
N MET A 210 -13.81 -35.58 10.56
CA MET A 210 -12.43 -35.27 10.18
C MET A 210 -11.93 -36.04 8.95
N ARG A 211 -12.34 -37.31 8.79
CA ARG A 211 -11.99 -38.15 7.63
C ARG A 211 -12.39 -37.55 6.28
N TYR A 212 -13.41 -36.69 6.24
CA TYR A 212 -13.82 -35.98 5.03
C TYR A 212 -13.18 -34.59 4.94
N LEU A 213 -12.98 -33.93 6.08
CA LEU A 213 -12.39 -32.60 6.11
C LEU A 213 -10.94 -32.57 5.64
N ILE A 214 -10.14 -33.58 5.99
CA ILE A 214 -8.72 -33.65 5.58
C ILE A 214 -8.60 -33.68 4.04
N PRO A 215 -9.20 -34.64 3.31
CA PRO A 215 -9.07 -34.67 1.85
C PRO A 215 -9.69 -33.44 1.18
N ILE A 216 -10.81 -32.91 1.68
CA ILE A 216 -11.40 -31.66 1.15
C ILE A 216 -10.44 -30.48 1.33
N SER A 217 -9.80 -30.36 2.50
CA SER A 217 -8.82 -29.30 2.77
C SER A 217 -7.61 -29.44 1.85
N ILE A 218 -7.06 -30.65 1.70
CA ILE A 218 -5.94 -30.93 0.80
C ILE A 218 -6.31 -30.59 -0.64
N ALA A 219 -7.45 -31.07 -1.14
CA ALA A 219 -7.92 -30.79 -2.50
C ALA A 219 -8.11 -29.28 -2.74
N THR A 220 -8.68 -28.57 -1.77
CA THR A 220 -8.85 -27.10 -1.84
C THR A 220 -7.50 -26.40 -1.86
N CYS A 221 -6.55 -26.84 -1.01
CA CYS A 221 -5.21 -26.29 -0.97
C CYS A 221 -4.46 -26.50 -2.28
N VAL A 222 -4.52 -27.72 -2.84
CA VAL A 222 -3.91 -28.05 -4.12
C VAL A 222 -4.53 -27.21 -5.24
N PHE A 223 -5.86 -27.11 -5.30
CA PHE A 223 -6.55 -26.29 -6.29
C PHE A 223 -6.18 -24.80 -6.21
N MET A 224 -6.12 -24.23 -5.01
CA MET A 224 -5.72 -22.83 -4.85
C MET A 224 -4.22 -22.63 -5.15
N ALA A 225 -3.36 -23.59 -4.78
CA ALA A 225 -1.95 -23.56 -5.10
C ALA A 225 -1.68 -23.69 -6.61
N THR A 226 -2.47 -24.48 -7.36
CA THR A 226 -2.34 -24.52 -8.82
C THR A 226 -2.79 -23.22 -9.48
N ILE A 227 -3.79 -22.52 -8.93
CA ILE A 227 -4.14 -21.15 -9.38
C ILE A 227 -2.99 -20.17 -9.10
N LEU A 228 -2.35 -20.27 -7.92
CA LEU A 228 -1.17 -19.46 -7.60
C LEU A 228 -0.04 -19.68 -8.62
N VAL A 229 0.27 -20.96 -8.91
CA VAL A 229 1.34 -21.35 -9.83
C VAL A 229 0.98 -21.01 -11.28
N SER A 230 -0.24 -21.22 -11.73
CA SER A 230 -0.67 -20.86 -13.10
C SER A 230 -0.64 -19.35 -13.34
N ARG A 231 -0.82 -18.55 -12.28
CA ARG A 231 -0.55 -17.10 -12.28
C ARG A 231 0.94 -16.74 -12.23
N ASN A 232 1.86 -17.65 -12.59
CA ASN A 232 3.31 -17.40 -12.63
C ASN A 232 3.69 -16.11 -13.37
N HIS A 233 2.92 -15.75 -14.42
CA HIS A 233 3.14 -14.50 -15.16
C HIS A 233 3.14 -13.26 -14.25
N TYR A 234 2.38 -13.27 -13.16
CA TYR A 234 2.41 -12.19 -12.17
C TYR A 234 3.73 -12.13 -11.39
N TYR A 235 4.30 -13.29 -11.03
CA TYR A 235 5.54 -13.39 -10.27
C TYR A 235 6.79 -13.21 -11.12
N THR A 236 6.72 -13.51 -12.42
CA THR A 236 7.83 -13.31 -13.37
C THR A 236 7.80 -11.92 -14.01
N TYR A 237 6.62 -11.33 -14.20
CA TYR A 237 6.49 -9.99 -14.77
C TYR A 237 6.60 -8.92 -13.68
N GLN A 238 7.80 -8.36 -13.49
CA GLN A 238 7.96 -7.22 -12.58
C GLN A 238 7.29 -5.95 -13.12
N TRP A 239 6.14 -5.57 -12.58
CA TRP A 239 5.40 -4.37 -13.00
C TRP A 239 6.00 -3.06 -12.48
N LYS A 240 6.82 -3.14 -11.42
CA LYS A 240 7.41 -1.98 -10.71
C LYS A 240 8.69 -1.52 -11.39
N GLU A 241 8.88 -0.20 -11.43
CA GLU A 241 10.06 0.44 -12.00
C GLU A 241 11.28 0.24 -11.11
N ASN A 242 12.46 0.02 -11.70
CA ASN A 242 13.70 -0.18 -10.96
C ASN A 242 14.44 1.14 -10.74
N TRP A 243 13.86 1.99 -9.89
CA TRP A 243 14.44 3.27 -9.45
C TRP A 243 15.79 3.11 -8.76
N ARG A 244 15.92 2.07 -7.92
CA ARG A 244 17.12 1.81 -7.12
C ARG A 244 18.32 1.50 -8.02
N GLY A 245 18.13 0.70 -9.06
CA GLY A 245 19.17 0.38 -10.03
C GLY A 245 19.71 1.63 -10.72
N ALA A 246 18.82 2.53 -11.14
CA ALA A 246 19.21 3.81 -11.73
C ALA A 246 20.04 4.67 -10.77
N VAL A 247 19.61 4.79 -9.51
CA VAL A 247 20.36 5.53 -8.48
C VAL A 247 21.71 4.90 -8.15
N GLN A 248 21.76 3.57 -8.01
CA GLN A 248 23.01 2.85 -7.74
C GLN A 248 24.00 2.98 -8.90
N TYR A 249 23.52 3.01 -10.14
CA TYR A 249 24.37 3.26 -11.30
C TYR A 249 24.97 4.66 -11.28
N VAL A 250 24.20 5.69 -10.95
CA VAL A 250 24.72 7.05 -10.75
C VAL A 250 25.80 7.04 -9.69
N LEU A 251 25.52 6.50 -8.49
CA LEU A 251 26.46 6.49 -7.37
C LEU A 251 27.72 5.66 -7.62
N LYS A 252 27.66 4.65 -8.50
CA LYS A 252 28.82 3.86 -8.91
C LYS A 252 29.76 4.67 -9.82
N ASN A 253 29.20 5.49 -10.70
CA ASN A 253 29.96 6.25 -11.70
C ASN A 253 30.30 7.68 -11.24
N ASP A 254 29.55 8.23 -10.29
CA ASP A 254 29.79 9.52 -9.62
C ASP A 254 29.60 9.36 -8.09
N PRO A 255 30.58 8.76 -7.38
CA PRO A 255 30.47 8.51 -5.94
C PRO A 255 30.56 9.78 -5.09
N SER A 256 31.26 10.81 -5.59
CA SER A 256 31.40 12.14 -4.97
C SER A 256 30.12 12.97 -5.09
N GLY A 257 29.27 12.69 -6.08
CA GLY A 257 28.08 13.49 -6.36
C GLY A 257 28.46 14.86 -6.92
N GLU A 258 29.51 14.89 -7.75
CA GLU A 258 30.02 16.10 -8.38
C GLU A 258 29.01 16.69 -9.36
N TYR A 259 28.27 15.82 -10.07
CA TYR A 259 27.36 16.24 -11.11
C TYR A 259 25.91 16.31 -10.62
N PRO A 260 25.15 17.36 -11.01
CA PRO A 260 23.74 17.45 -10.66
C PRO A 260 22.94 16.34 -11.33
N VAL A 261 21.84 15.96 -10.67
CA VAL A 261 20.90 14.94 -11.15
C VAL A 261 19.59 15.61 -11.56
N VAL A 262 19.32 15.65 -12.86
CA VAL A 262 18.07 16.15 -13.44
C VAL A 262 17.10 14.98 -13.62
N CYS A 263 15.87 15.08 -13.13
CA CYS A 263 14.93 13.96 -13.24
C CYS A 263 13.46 14.37 -13.25
N ASN A 264 12.61 13.54 -13.87
CA ASN A 264 11.17 13.77 -13.97
C ASN A 264 10.42 13.58 -12.65
N TYR A 265 11.00 12.82 -11.71
CA TYR A 265 10.37 12.41 -10.45
C TYR A 265 11.28 12.66 -9.25
N PRO A 266 11.61 13.93 -8.93
CA PRO A 266 12.65 14.28 -7.97
C PRO A 266 12.38 13.82 -6.54
N ALA A 267 11.11 13.74 -6.12
CA ALA A 267 10.76 13.26 -4.79
C ALA A 267 11.16 11.79 -4.58
N TYR A 268 10.90 10.94 -5.58
CA TYR A 268 11.22 9.52 -5.53
C TYR A 268 12.74 9.30 -5.57
N PHE A 269 13.43 9.92 -6.53
CA PHE A 269 14.89 9.78 -6.62
C PHE A 269 15.60 10.33 -5.38
N ARG A 270 15.18 11.48 -4.82
CA ARG A 270 15.71 11.98 -3.53
C ARG A 270 15.54 10.98 -2.40
N ALA A 271 14.39 10.32 -2.31
CA ALA A 271 14.16 9.31 -1.27
C ALA A 271 15.17 8.16 -1.37
N TYR A 272 15.47 7.68 -2.59
CA TYR A 272 16.49 6.65 -2.80
C TYR A 272 17.91 7.12 -2.50
N PHE A 273 18.30 8.33 -2.91
CA PHE A 273 19.59 8.91 -2.52
C PHE A 273 19.73 9.05 -1.01
N TRP A 274 18.67 9.54 -0.35
CA TRP A 274 18.63 9.72 1.10
C TRP A 274 18.75 8.38 1.85
N MET A 275 18.05 7.35 1.39
CA MET A 275 18.14 5.98 1.92
C MET A 275 19.57 5.42 1.83
N LEU A 276 20.35 5.86 0.85
CA LEU A 276 21.76 5.51 0.67
C LEU A 276 22.73 6.54 1.29
N ARG A 277 22.22 7.49 2.09
CA ARG A 277 22.99 8.56 2.75
C ARG A 277 23.82 9.41 1.79
N LYS A 278 23.32 9.62 0.57
CA LYS A 278 23.90 10.48 -0.46
C LYS A 278 22.94 11.63 -0.74
N TYR A 279 23.49 12.81 -1.04
CA TYR A 279 22.70 14.05 -1.15
C TYR A 279 23.12 14.89 -2.37
N PRO A 280 23.08 14.34 -3.59
CA PRO A 280 23.42 15.14 -4.77
C PRO A 280 22.38 16.23 -5.00
N THR A 281 22.76 17.26 -5.75
CA THR A 281 21.82 18.29 -6.22
C THR A 281 20.81 17.66 -7.18
N VAL A 282 19.53 17.59 -6.79
CA VAL A 282 18.46 17.00 -7.61
C VAL A 282 17.53 18.08 -8.16
N ILE A 283 17.51 18.24 -9.49
CA ILE A 283 16.74 19.23 -10.25
C ILE A 283 15.52 18.57 -10.90
N ASN A 284 14.36 19.22 -10.83
CA ASN A 284 13.15 18.71 -11.47
C ASN A 284 13.15 19.00 -12.97
N ALA A 285 13.25 17.96 -13.81
CA ALA A 285 13.25 18.08 -15.26
C ALA A 285 11.98 18.73 -15.82
N GLN A 286 10.83 18.62 -15.14
CA GLN A 286 9.57 19.21 -15.59
C GLN A 286 9.54 20.74 -15.47
N PHE A 287 10.38 21.31 -14.59
CA PHE A 287 10.46 22.75 -14.33
C PHE A 287 11.87 23.30 -14.56
N CYS A 288 12.74 22.51 -15.18
CA CYS A 288 14.12 22.90 -15.46
C CYS A 288 14.13 23.82 -16.68
N ASP A 289 14.67 25.02 -16.52
CA ASP A 289 15.14 25.85 -17.63
C ASP A 289 16.62 25.53 -17.86
N PRO A 290 16.97 24.78 -18.92
CA PRO A 290 18.34 24.35 -19.14
C PRO A 290 19.35 25.49 -19.28
N ARG A 291 18.92 26.69 -19.71
CA ARG A 291 19.82 27.84 -19.88
C ARG A 291 20.19 28.50 -18.56
N LYS A 292 19.36 28.31 -17.53
CA LYS A 292 19.51 28.92 -16.21
C LYS A 292 19.95 27.90 -15.17
N ASP A 293 19.36 26.72 -15.20
CA ASP A 293 19.56 25.71 -14.15
C ASP A 293 20.76 24.78 -14.42
N LEU A 294 21.29 24.79 -15.66
CA LEU A 294 22.50 24.05 -16.05
C LEU A 294 23.64 24.97 -16.48
N SER A 295 23.52 26.29 -16.31
CA SER A 295 24.54 27.27 -16.71
C SER A 295 25.84 27.16 -15.93
N ASP A 296 25.74 26.68 -14.68
CA ASP A 296 26.86 26.66 -13.73
C ASP A 296 27.67 25.36 -13.83
N ILE A 297 27.26 24.43 -14.70
CA ILE A 297 27.98 23.18 -14.96
C ILE A 297 29.21 23.52 -15.81
N PRO A 298 30.44 23.19 -15.35
CA PRO A 298 31.65 23.42 -16.12
C PRO A 298 31.55 22.79 -17.52
N VAL A 299 32.19 23.40 -18.52
CA VAL A 299 32.25 22.88 -19.89
C VAL A 299 32.88 21.48 -19.97
N SER A 300 33.81 21.19 -19.06
CA SER A 300 34.40 19.86 -18.87
C SER A 300 33.51 18.88 -18.10
N GLY A 301 32.38 19.35 -17.56
CA GLY A 301 31.45 18.60 -16.74
C GLY A 301 30.22 18.10 -17.49
N GLY A 302 29.30 17.52 -16.73
CA GLY A 302 28.07 16.96 -17.25
C GLY A 302 26.97 16.91 -16.19
N PHE A 303 25.91 16.18 -16.48
CA PHE A 303 24.86 15.91 -15.51
C PHE A 303 24.21 14.56 -15.74
N TRP A 304 23.60 14.04 -14.69
CA TRP A 304 22.83 12.80 -14.75
C TRP A 304 21.37 13.10 -15.05
N PHE A 305 20.82 12.46 -16.07
CA PHE A 305 19.39 12.43 -16.31
C PHE A 305 18.80 11.10 -15.83
N LEU A 306 17.84 11.17 -14.91
CA LEU A 306 17.10 10.00 -14.43
C LEU A 306 15.62 10.09 -14.82
N ASP A 307 15.08 9.01 -15.35
CA ASP A 307 13.66 8.92 -15.71
C ASP A 307 13.08 7.55 -15.35
N ALA A 308 11.76 7.49 -15.20
CA ALA A 308 11.02 6.26 -14.93
C ALA A 308 9.56 6.37 -15.39
N HIS A 309 8.74 5.34 -15.11
CA HIS A 309 7.35 5.24 -15.58
C HIS A 309 7.25 5.37 -17.10
N ASP A 310 7.73 4.32 -17.79
CA ASP A 310 7.76 4.20 -19.25
C ASP A 310 8.67 5.18 -19.98
N MET A 311 9.54 5.88 -19.24
CA MET A 311 10.60 6.73 -19.80
C MET A 311 10.02 7.77 -20.77
N LYS A 312 9.05 8.56 -20.30
CA LYS A 312 8.38 9.61 -21.08
C LYS A 312 9.36 10.64 -21.66
N GLY A 313 10.59 10.67 -21.17
CA GLY A 313 11.59 11.64 -21.52
C GLY A 313 11.28 13.00 -20.91
N PRO A 314 12.18 13.97 -21.04
CA PRO A 314 11.91 15.33 -20.62
C PRO A 314 10.97 16.02 -21.62
N LEU A 315 10.44 17.21 -21.26
CA LEU A 315 9.54 17.99 -22.13
C LEU A 315 10.18 18.25 -23.51
N PRO A 316 9.40 18.35 -24.61
CA PRO A 316 9.96 18.51 -25.96
C PRO A 316 10.96 19.67 -26.11
N GLY A 317 10.71 20.81 -25.47
CA GLY A 317 11.63 21.95 -25.46
C GLY A 317 12.97 21.65 -24.77
N PHE A 318 12.94 20.84 -23.70
CA PHE A 318 14.13 20.34 -23.02
C PHE A 318 14.88 19.34 -23.93
N GLN A 319 14.17 18.43 -24.60
CA GLN A 319 14.78 17.47 -25.54
C GLN A 319 15.52 18.18 -26.69
N GLN A 320 14.94 19.23 -27.26
CA GLN A 320 15.56 20.01 -28.33
C GLN A 320 16.83 20.72 -27.86
N PHE A 321 16.79 21.32 -26.67
CA PHE A 321 17.96 21.95 -26.06
C PHE A 321 19.07 20.93 -25.81
N MET A 322 18.72 19.78 -25.24
CA MET A 322 19.63 18.67 -24.99
C MET A 322 20.30 18.18 -26.25
N GLY A 323 19.53 17.91 -27.32
CA GLY A 323 20.08 17.44 -28.59
C GLY A 323 21.06 18.42 -29.24
N ARG A 324 20.92 19.73 -28.95
CA ARG A 324 21.79 20.77 -29.51
C ARG A 324 23.13 20.90 -28.78
N TYR A 325 23.13 20.83 -27.45
CA TYR A 325 24.31 21.17 -26.63
C TYR A 325 24.92 20.01 -25.86
N PHE A 326 24.23 18.86 -25.75
CA PHE A 326 24.66 17.72 -24.97
C PHE A 326 24.66 16.43 -25.78
N GLU A 327 25.53 15.51 -25.41
CA GLU A 327 25.55 14.14 -25.94
C GLU A 327 25.61 13.11 -24.81
N PRO A 328 24.97 11.93 -24.98
CA PRO A 328 25.04 10.87 -23.99
C PRO A 328 26.45 10.26 -23.98
N ALA A 329 27.09 10.23 -22.81
CA ALA A 329 28.43 9.66 -22.63
C ALA A 329 28.42 8.35 -21.81
N GLY A 330 27.30 8.03 -21.16
CA GLY A 330 27.08 6.77 -20.49
C GLY A 330 25.59 6.57 -20.25
N PHE A 331 25.10 5.33 -20.37
CA PHE A 331 23.70 5.04 -20.12
C PHE A 331 23.52 3.63 -19.56
N ALA A 332 22.48 3.47 -18.76
CA ALA A 332 21.99 2.19 -18.33
C ALA A 332 20.45 2.21 -18.34
N HIS A 333 19.87 1.21 -19.00
CA HIS A 333 18.44 0.96 -18.96
C HIS A 333 18.13 -0.04 -17.87
N PHE A 334 17.16 0.31 -17.05
CA PHE A 334 16.58 -0.53 -16.02
C PHE A 334 15.11 -0.77 -16.37
N LYS A 335 14.45 -1.67 -15.65
CA LYS A 335 13.05 -1.96 -15.93
C LYS A 335 12.19 -0.71 -15.69
N ARG A 336 11.64 -0.15 -16.77
CA ARG A 336 10.83 1.09 -16.78
C ARG A 336 11.50 2.27 -16.05
N ALA A 337 12.83 2.29 -16.02
CA ALA A 337 13.66 3.35 -15.45
C ALA A 337 14.97 3.48 -16.24
N SER A 338 15.59 4.65 -16.26
CA SER A 338 16.86 4.87 -16.97
C SER A 338 17.74 5.84 -16.23
N ALA A 339 19.05 5.66 -16.42
CA ALA A 339 20.06 6.62 -16.00
C ALA A 339 20.96 6.92 -17.20
N VAL A 340 21.11 8.20 -17.53
CA VAL A 340 21.94 8.65 -18.64
C VAL A 340 22.85 9.78 -18.15
N PHE A 341 24.14 9.70 -18.42
CA PHE A 341 25.07 10.79 -18.21
C PHE A 341 25.20 11.59 -19.50
N PHE A 342 24.94 12.89 -19.41
CA PHE A 342 25.08 13.83 -20.51
C PHE A 342 26.29 14.73 -20.28
N ARG A 343 27.13 14.88 -21.31
CA ARG A 343 28.25 15.81 -21.35
C ARG A 343 28.02 16.90 -22.39
N PHE A 344 28.69 18.04 -22.25
CA PHE A 344 28.66 19.08 -23.27
C PHE A 344 29.25 18.57 -24.61
N LYS A 345 28.59 18.95 -25.71
CA LYS A 345 29.19 18.91 -27.05
C LYS A 345 30.23 20.03 -27.14
N SER A 346 31.08 19.98 -28.18
CA SER A 346 32.03 21.06 -28.48
C SER A 346 31.37 22.44 -28.72
N VAL A 347 30.04 22.48 -28.87
CA VAL A 347 29.22 23.68 -29.00
C VAL A 347 28.58 24.04 -27.66
N LEU A 348 28.93 25.20 -27.12
CA LEU A 348 28.43 25.67 -25.82
C LEU A 348 27.08 26.39 -25.94
N PRO A 349 26.19 26.26 -24.93
CA PRO A 349 24.99 27.08 -24.85
C PRO A 349 25.37 28.56 -24.66
N PRO A 350 24.60 29.49 -25.24
CA PRO A 350 24.81 30.91 -25.01
C PRO A 350 24.62 31.24 -23.52
N ALA A 351 25.50 32.06 -22.95
CA ALA A 351 25.42 32.49 -21.56
C ALA A 351 24.03 33.08 -21.23
N PRO A 352 23.49 32.84 -20.04
CA PRO A 352 22.18 33.38 -19.65
C PRO A 352 22.21 34.90 -19.75
N GLN A 353 21.34 35.48 -20.58
CA GLN A 353 21.15 36.93 -20.63
C GLN A 353 20.47 37.36 -19.33
N THR A 354 21.26 37.81 -18.36
CA THR A 354 20.74 38.54 -17.21
C THR A 354 20.06 39.80 -17.75
N GLY A 355 18.77 39.95 -17.47
CA GLY A 355 17.93 40.98 -18.07
C GLY A 355 18.43 42.40 -17.75
N LYS A 356 19.18 43.00 -18.69
CA LYS A 356 19.26 44.45 -18.87
C LYS A 356 18.32 44.86 -19.99
N LYS A 357 17.02 44.82 -19.74
CA LYS A 357 16.00 45.52 -20.54
C LYS A 357 14.87 46.00 -19.63
N ALA A 358 15.16 47.04 -18.85
CA ALA A 358 14.14 47.86 -18.18
C ALA A 358 14.74 49.24 -17.80
N MET A 359 15.30 49.97 -18.75
CA MET A 359 15.56 51.41 -18.63
C MET A 359 15.68 51.97 -20.04
N GLU A 360 14.56 52.10 -20.74
CA GLU A 360 14.39 53.00 -21.89
C GLU A 360 12.92 52.97 -22.34
N SER A 361 12.07 53.67 -21.59
CA SER A 361 10.92 54.36 -22.15
C SER A 361 10.45 55.39 -21.13
N GLY A 362 11.06 56.57 -21.19
CA GLY A 362 10.54 57.74 -20.51
C GLY A 362 9.17 58.09 -21.08
N ARG A 363 8.15 58.11 -20.22
CA ARG A 363 7.01 59.02 -20.34
C ARG A 363 6.75 59.63 -18.97
N PRO A 364 6.68 60.97 -18.86
CA PRO A 364 6.32 61.61 -17.61
C PRO A 364 4.82 61.42 -17.36
N LEU A 365 4.47 60.98 -16.15
CA LEU A 365 3.09 61.00 -15.66
C LEU A 365 2.69 62.45 -15.41
N SER A 366 1.72 62.94 -16.17
CA SER A 366 0.99 64.18 -15.90
C SER A 366 0.07 64.00 -14.69
N ARG A 367 0.10 64.99 -13.80
CA ARG A 367 -0.84 65.20 -12.69
C ARG A 367 -2.29 65.29 -13.20
N ASN A 368 -3.19 64.53 -12.59
CA ASN A 368 -4.36 65.00 -11.84
C ASN A 368 -5.10 63.82 -11.20
#